data_AF-A0A7S3K6E4-F1
#
_entry.id   AF-A0A7S3K6E4-F1
#
_cell.length_a   1.000
_cell.length_b   1.000
_cell.length_c   1.000
_cell.angle_alpha   90.00
_cell.angle_beta   90.00
_cell.angle_gamma   90.00
#
_symmetry.space_group_name_H-M   'P 1'
#
loop_
_entity.id
_entity.type
_entity.pdbx_description
1 polymer ?
#
loop_
_entity_poly.entity_id
_entity_poly.type
_entity_poly.pdbx_seq_one_letter_code
_entity_poly.pdbx_strand_id
1 'polypeptide(L)'
;PQVALSAQVVVNCEAGGSCNGGQPASVYRYAKANGIPHASCEQYIAENVQKKTDVCSDFNVCRECTGPPPEEGETGFDHCWAIDYKHYYVSGYKSVKGANAMKKELV
;
A
#
# COMPACT_ATOMS: atom_id res chain seq x y z
N PRO A 1 -7.46 12.73 -13.91
CA PRO A 1 -7.69 12.30 -12.50
C PRO A 1 -6.33 12.17 -11.80
N GLN A 2 -6.19 12.71 -10.59
CA GLN A 2 -4.97 12.54 -9.79
C GLN A 2 -5.00 11.15 -9.14
N VAL A 3 -3.84 10.51 -9.02
CA VAL A 3 -3.70 9.19 -8.39
C VAL A 3 -2.79 9.33 -7.19
N ALA A 4 -3.31 9.00 -6.01
CA ALA A 4 -2.52 8.76 -4.81
C ALA A 4 -2.50 7.26 -4.55
N LEU A 5 -1.33 6.66 -4.36
CA LEU A 5 -1.19 5.23 -4.08
C LEU A 5 -1.22 4.98 -2.57
N SER A 6 -1.78 3.86 -2.12
CA SER A 6 -1.79 3.53 -0.68
C SER A 6 -0.41 3.11 -0.19
N ALA A 7 0.22 3.96 0.62
CA ALA A 7 1.42 3.62 1.35
C ALA A 7 1.16 2.53 2.40
N GLN A 8 -0.05 2.49 2.97
CA GLN A 8 -0.40 1.49 3.97
C GLN A 8 -0.41 0.08 3.38
N VAL A 9 -0.89 -0.10 2.14
CA VAL A 9 -0.83 -1.41 1.47
C VAL A 9 0.60 -1.87 1.23
N VAL A 10 1.51 -0.94 0.92
CA VAL A 10 2.93 -1.27 0.79
C VAL A 10 3.49 -1.83 2.10
N VAL A 11 3.06 -1.30 3.25
CA VAL A 11 3.42 -1.80 4.59
C VAL A 11 2.70 -3.11 4.91
N ASN A 12 1.37 -3.16 4.72
CA ASN A 12 0.53 -4.31 5.06
C ASN A 12 0.90 -5.57 4.28
N CYS A 13 1.41 -5.41 3.06
CA CYS A 13 1.87 -6.51 2.22
C CYS A 13 3.37 -6.78 2.31
N GLU A 14 4.09 -6.07 3.18
CA GLU A 14 5.55 -6.12 3.26
C GLU A 14 6.22 -5.96 1.88
N ALA A 15 5.62 -5.15 1.01
CA ALA A 15 5.92 -5.04 -0.42
C ALA A 15 7.29 -4.40 -0.73
N GLY A 16 8.10 -4.19 0.30
CA GLY A 16 9.44 -3.66 0.24
C GLY A 16 10.01 -3.38 1.63
N GLY A 17 9.28 -3.68 2.70
CA GLY A 17 9.70 -3.46 4.07
C GLY A 17 8.49 -3.32 4.98
N SER A 18 8.75 -2.81 6.17
CA SER A 18 7.74 -2.58 7.20
C SER A 18 8.01 -1.23 7.87
N CYS A 19 7.35 -0.90 8.97
CA CYS A 19 7.69 0.28 9.79
C CYS A 19 9.12 0.26 10.34
N ASN A 20 9.85 -0.86 10.21
CA ASN A 20 11.25 -1.00 10.62
C ASN A 20 12.26 -0.74 9.48
N GLY A 21 11.80 -0.20 8.36
CA GLY A 21 12.63 0.11 7.20
C GLY A 21 12.32 -0.79 6.00
N GLY A 22 12.90 -0.43 4.86
CA GLY A 22 12.61 -1.10 3.60
C GLY A 22 13.50 -0.68 2.44
N GLN A 23 13.28 -1.33 1.30
CA GLN A 23 13.97 -1.15 0.03
C GLN A 23 12.98 -0.71 -1.06
N PRO A 24 13.11 0.51 -1.61
CA PRO A 24 12.20 1.04 -2.63
C PRO A 24 12.09 0.19 -3.89
N ALA A 25 13.19 -0.46 -4.32
CA ALA A 25 13.19 -1.30 -5.51
C ALA A 25 12.21 -2.49 -5.41
N SER A 26 12.01 -3.02 -4.20
CA SER A 26 11.04 -4.09 -3.95
C SER A 26 9.61 -3.60 -4.11
N VAL A 27 9.31 -2.34 -3.76
CA VAL A 27 7.99 -1.73 -3.98
C VAL A 27 7.66 -1.66 -5.47
N TYR A 28 8.64 -1.29 -6.30
CA TYR A 28 8.46 -1.33 -7.76
C TYR A 28 8.26 -2.75 -8.30
N ARG A 29 8.95 -3.75 -7.73
CA ARG A 29 8.74 -5.17 -8.07
C ARG A 29 7.31 -5.60 -7.72
N TYR A 30 6.84 -5.25 -6.53
CA TYR A 30 5.46 -5.52 -6.10
C TYR A 30 4.43 -4.82 -6.99
N ALA A 31 4.63 -3.53 -7.29
CA ALA A 31 3.75 -2.78 -8.18
C ALA A 31 3.70 -3.37 -9.60
N LYS A 32 4.76 -4.01 -10.07
CA LYS A 32 4.76 -4.69 -11.38
C LYS A 32 3.99 -6.02 -11.36
N ALA A 33 4.12 -6.79 -10.27
CA ALA A 33 3.52 -8.11 -10.16
C ALA A 33 2.05 -8.06 -9.72
N ASN A 34 1.75 -7.26 -8.70
CA ASN A 34 0.44 -7.20 -8.04
C ASN A 34 -0.28 -5.87 -8.32
N GLY A 35 0.47 -4.78 -8.47
CA GLY A 35 -0.09 -3.43 -8.51
C GLY A 35 -0.29 -2.85 -7.11
N ILE A 36 -0.50 -1.54 -7.02
CA ILE A 36 -0.78 -0.83 -5.76
C ILE A 36 -2.13 -0.14 -5.89
N PRO A 37 -3.04 -0.26 -4.91
CA PRO A 37 -4.33 0.41 -4.96
C PRO A 37 -4.23 1.91 -4.69
N HIS A 38 -5.34 2.61 -4.92
CA HIS A 38 -5.49 4.01 -4.54
C HIS A 38 -5.43 4.18 -3.01
N ALA A 39 -4.98 5.34 -2.53
CA ALA A 39 -4.85 5.66 -1.11
C ALA A 39 -6.18 5.63 -0.33
N SER A 40 -7.32 5.59 -1.02
CA SER A 40 -8.64 5.40 -0.40
C SER A 40 -8.89 3.97 0.08
N CYS A 41 -8.23 2.96 -0.51
CA CYS A 41 -8.40 1.56 -0.10
C CYS A 41 -7.95 1.30 1.34
N GLU A 42 -6.86 1.95 1.73
CA GLU A 42 -6.29 1.87 3.07
C GLU A 42 -5.67 3.21 3.42
N GLN A 43 -6.23 3.88 4.43
CA GLN A 43 -5.64 5.08 5.00
C GLN A 43 -4.33 4.73 5.73
N TYR A 44 -3.37 5.65 5.69
CA TYR A 44 -2.10 5.45 6.35
C TYR A 44 -2.24 5.58 7.87
N ILE A 45 -1.93 4.51 8.59
CA ILE A 45 -1.98 4.43 10.06
C ILE A 45 -0.59 4.32 10.69
N ALA A 46 0.48 4.27 9.88
CA ALA A 46 1.87 4.18 10.33
C ALA A 46 2.20 2.95 11.20
N GLU A 47 1.43 1.88 11.05
CA GLU A 47 1.60 0.63 11.81
C GLU A 47 1.78 -0.57 10.90
N ASN A 48 2.44 -1.59 11.45
CA ASN A 48 2.51 -2.91 10.84
C ASN A 48 1.21 -3.68 11.14
N VAL A 49 0.88 -4.62 10.27
CA VAL A 49 -0.16 -5.62 10.58
C VAL A 49 0.31 -6.45 11.78
N GLN A 50 -0.50 -6.49 12.83
CA GLN A 50 -0.15 -7.12 14.10
C GLN A 50 -0.13 -8.65 14.01
N LYS A 51 -1.03 -9.22 13.20
CA LYS A 51 -1.15 -10.66 12.99
C LYS A 51 -0.53 -11.04 11.66
N LYS A 52 0.42 -11.98 11.69
CA LYS A 52 1.08 -12.48 10.47
C LYS A 52 0.10 -13.09 9.45
N THR A 53 -1.02 -13.64 9.90
CA THR A 53 -2.08 -14.20 9.04
C THR A 53 -2.78 -13.14 8.20
N ASP A 54 -2.75 -11.89 8.64
CA ASP A 54 -3.53 -10.82 8.04
C ASP A 54 -2.64 -9.95 7.13
N VAL A 55 -1.34 -10.24 7.07
CA VAL A 55 -0.38 -9.63 6.15
C VAL A 55 -0.84 -9.88 4.72
N CYS A 56 -1.04 -8.79 3.98
CA CYS A 56 -1.58 -8.80 2.62
C CYS A 56 -2.90 -9.57 2.45
N SER A 57 -3.72 -9.68 3.49
CA SER A 57 -5.10 -10.17 3.33
C SER A 57 -5.92 -9.17 2.51
N ASP A 58 -6.93 -9.64 1.78
CA ASP A 58 -7.78 -8.76 0.94
C ASP A 58 -8.37 -7.59 1.75
N PHE A 59 -8.74 -7.84 3.00
CA PHE A 59 -9.23 -6.84 3.95
C PHE A 59 -8.21 -5.75 4.32
N ASN A 60 -6.92 -6.09 4.34
CA ASN A 60 -5.82 -5.15 4.62
C ASN A 60 -5.21 -4.58 3.34
N VAL A 61 -5.72 -4.94 2.16
CA VAL A 61 -5.32 -4.38 0.87
C VAL A 61 -6.32 -3.35 0.40
N CYS A 62 -7.62 -3.63 0.51
CA CYS A 62 -8.66 -2.66 0.26
C CYS A 62 -9.94 -3.05 0.97
N ARG A 63 -10.36 -2.24 1.95
CA ARG A 63 -11.66 -2.39 2.60
C ARG A 63 -12.50 -1.14 2.47
N GLU A 64 -13.80 -1.37 2.53
CA GLU A 64 -14.80 -0.34 2.75
C GLU A 64 -15.46 -0.61 4.09
N CYS A 65 -15.87 0.45 4.77
CA CYS A 65 -16.55 0.38 6.05
C CYS A 65 -17.82 1.23 6.00
N THR A 66 -18.93 0.68 6.49
CA THR A 66 -20.17 1.44 6.64
C THR A 66 -20.43 1.84 8.07
N GLY A 67 -21.14 2.96 8.25
CA GLY A 67 -21.56 3.41 9.58
C GLY A 67 -22.50 2.42 10.28
N PRO A 68 -22.71 2.56 11.60
CA PRO A 68 -22.21 3.65 12.45
C PRO A 68 -20.69 3.56 12.71
N PRO A 69 -20.03 4.69 13.06
CA PRO A 69 -18.64 4.64 13.51
C PRO A 69 -18.52 3.80 14.79
N PRO A 70 -17.37 3.15 15.05
CA PRO A 70 -17.13 2.42 16.28
C PRO A 70 -17.32 3.29 17.53
N GLU A 71 -17.73 2.66 18.63
CA GLU A 71 -17.66 3.28 19.94
C GLU A 71 -16.20 3.46 20.39
N GLU A 72 -15.97 4.33 21.38
CA GLU A 72 -14.63 4.57 21.91
C GLU A 72 -14.05 3.28 22.50
N GLY A 73 -12.91 2.83 21.95
CA GLY A 73 -12.23 1.60 22.38
C GLY A 73 -12.54 0.36 21.52
N GLU A 74 -13.45 0.47 20.55
CA GLU A 74 -13.68 -0.59 19.56
C GLU A 74 -12.77 -0.43 18.34
N THR A 75 -12.47 -1.56 17.69
CA THR A 75 -11.69 -1.57 16.44
C THR A 75 -12.48 -1.03 15.25
N GLY A 76 -13.82 -1.13 15.30
CA GLY A 76 -14.71 -0.65 14.24
C GLY A 76 -14.70 -1.45 12.96
N PHE A 77 -14.30 -2.72 12.99
CA PHE A 77 -14.20 -3.55 11.79
C PHE A 77 -15.44 -4.42 11.50
N ASP A 78 -16.44 -4.46 12.39
CA ASP A 78 -17.63 -5.32 12.24
C ASP A 78 -18.50 -4.97 11.02
N HIS A 79 -18.41 -3.73 10.53
CA HIS A 79 -19.11 -3.23 9.35
C HIS A 79 -18.17 -2.94 8.18
N CYS A 80 -17.03 -3.64 8.14
CA CYS A 80 -16.06 -3.51 7.07
C CYS A 80 -15.91 -4.81 6.29
N TRP A 81 -15.66 -4.72 4.99
CA TRP A 81 -15.39 -5.88 4.14
C TRP A 81 -14.40 -5.54 3.03
N ALA A 82 -13.73 -6.57 2.52
CA ALA A 82 -12.83 -6.43 1.38
C ALA A 82 -13.63 -6.12 0.11
N ILE A 83 -13.15 -5.19 -0.70
CA ILE A 83 -13.79 -4.79 -1.96
C ILE A 83 -12.88 -5.05 -3.15
N ASP A 84 -13.47 -5.16 -4.35
CA ASP A 84 -12.69 -5.10 -5.59
C ASP A 84 -12.27 -3.66 -5.90
N TYR A 85 -11.10 -3.49 -6.51
CA TYR A 85 -10.49 -2.19 -6.69
C TYR A 85 -9.60 -2.11 -7.93
N LYS A 86 -9.32 -0.87 -8.33
CA LYS A 86 -8.39 -0.60 -9.43
C LYS A 86 -6.94 -0.79 -8.99
N HIS A 87 -6.24 -1.67 -9.69
CA HIS A 87 -4.83 -1.93 -9.51
C HIS A 87 -3.99 -0.99 -10.39
N TYR A 88 -3.00 -0.31 -9.81
CA TYR A 88 -2.06 0.53 -10.54
C TYR A 88 -0.70 -0.18 -10.67
N TYR A 89 -0.31 -0.47 -11.90
CA TYR A 89 0.91 -1.19 -12.22
C TYR A 89 2.02 -0.28 -12.75
N VAL A 90 3.27 -0.71 -12.60
CA VAL A 90 4.41 -0.12 -13.31
C VAL A 90 4.82 -1.00 -14.49
N SER A 91 5.17 -0.39 -15.61
CA SER A 91 5.66 -1.12 -16.80
C SER A 91 7.08 -1.63 -16.62
N GLY A 92 7.93 -0.88 -15.92
CA GLY A 92 9.31 -1.24 -15.63
C GLY A 92 9.92 -0.40 -14.51
N TYR A 93 11.06 -0.86 -13.99
CA TYR A 93 11.82 -0.17 -12.96
C TYR A 93 13.31 -0.47 -13.16
N LYS A 94 14.17 0.48 -12.78
CA LYS A 94 15.62 0.34 -12.85
C LYS A 94 16.28 1.11 -11.72
N SER A 95 17.52 0.76 -11.40
CA SER A 95 18.37 1.52 -10.49
C SER A 95 19.19 2.54 -11.28
N VAL A 96 19.35 3.73 -10.72
CA VAL A 96 20.13 4.83 -11.31
C VAL A 96 21.05 5.40 -10.25
N LYS A 97 22.29 5.71 -10.65
CA LYS A 97 23.32 6.25 -9.76
C LYS A 97 24.10 7.36 -10.46
N GLY A 98 24.48 8.37 -9.68
CA GLY A 98 25.26 9.53 -10.16
C GLY A 98 24.37 10.67 -10.65
N ALA A 99 24.76 11.91 -10.33
CA ALA A 99 23.93 13.09 -10.54
C ALA A 99 23.46 13.27 -11.99
N ASN A 100 24.33 13.01 -12.97
CA ASN A 100 24.00 13.16 -14.38
C ASN A 100 22.96 12.15 -14.85
N ALA A 101 23.08 10.89 -14.43
CA ALA A 101 22.12 9.85 -14.78
C ALA A 101 20.76 10.08 -14.08
N MET A 102 20.76 10.51 -12.81
CA MET A 102 19.52 10.85 -12.10
C MET A 102 18.78 12.02 -12.76
N LYS A 103 19.48 13.09 -13.12
CA LYS A 103 18.88 14.23 -13.84
C LYS A 103 18.25 13.81 -15.17
N LYS A 104 18.87 12.86 -15.89
CA LYS A 104 18.36 12.36 -17.17
C LYS A 104 17.02 11.62 -17.05
N GLU A 105 16.71 11.03 -15.89
CA GLU A 105 15.43 10.34 -15.68
C GLU A 105 14.32 11.25 -15.14
N LEU A 106 14.67 12.46 -14.68
CA LEU A 106 13.71 13.42 -14.14
C LEU A 106 13.15 14.37 -15.21
N VAL A 107 13.68 14.31 -16.43
CA VAL A 107 13.38 15.20 -17.57
C VAL A 107 12.91 14.39 -18.78
#